data_AF-A0A526YZ85-F1
#
_entry.id   AF-A0A526YZ85-F1
#
_cell.length_a   1.000
_cell.length_b   1.000
_cell.length_c   1.000
_cell.angle_alpha   90.00
_cell.angle_beta   90.00
_cell.angle_gamma   90.00
#
_symmetry.space_group_name_H-M   'P 1'
#
loop_
_entity.id
_entity.type
_entity.pdbx_description
1 polymer ?
#
loop_
_entity_poly.entity_id
_entity_poly.type
_entity_poly.pdbx_seq_one_letter_code
_entity_poly.pdbx_strand_id
1 'polypeptide(L)'
;MTAKWDFWIDRGGTFTDVIGRDPQGGLHPRKLLSENPEAYADAAIQGIRDLLGLKSGAPIPSGLIGDIKMGTTVATNALLERKGDRVLLLITRGFRDALRIAYQARADIFAKQIILPEQLSER
;
A
#
# COMPACT_ATOMS: atom_id res chain seq x y z
N MET A 1 25.08 7.66 20.22
CA MET A 1 23.99 7.45 19.24
C MET A 1 22.71 7.26 20.04
N THR A 2 21.69 8.09 19.83
CA THR A 2 20.40 7.88 20.50
C THR A 2 19.82 6.54 20.06
N ALA A 3 19.49 5.70 21.03
CA ALA A 3 18.86 4.40 20.85
C ALA A 3 17.49 4.57 20.17
N LYS A 4 17.40 4.24 18.88
CA LYS A 4 16.18 4.41 18.06
C LYS A 4 15.61 3.07 17.64
N TRP A 5 14.29 3.06 17.42
CA TRP A 5 13.58 1.96 16.80
C TRP A 5 13.45 2.18 15.29
N ASP A 6 13.58 1.10 14.53
CA ASP A 6 13.27 1.07 13.09
C ASP A 6 12.06 0.18 12.83
N PHE A 7 11.23 0.52 11.84
CA PHE A 7 10.02 -0.23 11.53
C PHE A 7 9.91 -0.59 10.05
N TRP A 8 9.50 -1.84 9.77
CA TRP A 8 9.09 -2.32 8.47
C TRP A 8 7.64 -2.78 8.54
N ILE A 9 6.82 -2.24 7.65
CA ILE A 9 5.37 -2.40 7.69
C ILE A 9 4.91 -2.89 6.33
N ASP A 10 4.09 -3.94 6.33
CA ASP A 10 3.35 -4.39 5.15
C ASP A 10 1.84 -4.33 5.45
N ARG A 11 1.18 -3.35 4.85
CA ARG A 11 -0.28 -3.19 4.97
C ARG A 11 -0.97 -3.96 3.85
N GLY A 12 -1.47 -5.15 4.22
CA GLY A 12 -2.34 -5.99 3.40
C GLY A 12 -3.82 -5.57 3.44
N GLY A 13 -4.66 -6.31 2.71
CA GLY A 13 -6.12 -6.12 2.75
C GLY A 13 -6.75 -6.56 4.09
N THR A 14 -6.33 -7.70 4.64
CA THR A 14 -6.89 -8.24 5.90
C THR A 14 -6.03 -7.93 7.12
N PHE A 15 -4.71 -8.06 6.98
CA PHE A 15 -3.77 -7.85 8.07
C PHE A 15 -2.66 -6.87 7.69
N THR A 16 -2.20 -6.14 8.70
CA THR A 16 -0.99 -5.34 8.64
C THR A 16 0.08 -6.01 9.49
N ASP A 17 1.21 -6.33 8.87
CA ASP A 17 2.36 -6.90 9.53
C ASP A 17 3.35 -5.77 9.86
N VAL A 18 3.80 -5.71 11.12
CA VAL A 18 4.75 -4.70 11.62
C VAL A 18 5.93 -5.43 12.25
N ILE A 19 7.13 -5.16 11.75
CA ILE A 19 8.38 -5.59 12.35
C ILE A 19 9.07 -4.36 12.93
N GLY A 20 9.22 -4.29 14.26
CA GLY A 20 10.05 -3.29 14.91
C GLY A 20 11.42 -3.86 15.25
N ARG A 21 12.48 -3.12 14.94
CA ARG A 21 13.83 -3.38 15.47
C ARG A 21 14.09 -2.46 16.64
N ASP A 22 14.33 -3.03 17.80
CA ASP A 22 14.68 -2.27 19.00
C ASP A 22 16.10 -1.70 18.90
N PRO A 23 16.49 -0.77 19.77
CA PRO A 23 17.82 -0.18 19.74
C PRO A 23 18.97 -1.14 20.05
N GLN A 24 18.67 -2.30 20.64
CA GLN A 24 19.61 -3.39 20.90
C GLN A 24 19.77 -4.30 19.66
N GLY A 25 18.94 -4.10 18.64
CA GLY A 25 18.92 -4.83 17.39
C GLY A 25 17.95 -6.02 17.35
N GLY A 26 17.16 -6.24 18.41
CA GLY A 26 16.15 -7.29 18.47
C GLY A 26 14.96 -7.00 17.56
N LEU A 27 14.42 -8.04 16.91
CA LEU A 27 13.26 -7.93 16.01
C LEU A 27 11.98 -8.38 16.72
N HIS A 28 10.94 -7.55 16.63
CA HIS A 28 9.67 -7.74 17.30
C HIS A 28 8.52 -7.72 16.28
N PRO A 29 7.96 -8.89 15.95
CA PRO A 29 6.82 -8.95 15.04
C PRO A 29 5.50 -8.63 15.74
N ARG A 30 4.61 -7.96 15.01
CA ARG A 30 3.20 -7.76 15.35
C ARG A 30 2.34 -7.95 14.11
N LYS A 31 1.14 -8.50 14.30
CA LYS A 31 0.14 -8.68 13.26
C LYS A 31 -1.17 -8.09 13.77
N LEU A 32 -1.71 -7.13 13.04
CA LEU A 32 -2.94 -6.43 13.37
C LEU A 32 -3.94 -6.60 12.23
N LEU A 33 -5.24 -6.51 12.51
CA LEU A 33 -6.23 -6.37 11.45
C LEU A 33 -5.98 -5.05 10.72
N SER A 34 -6.01 -5.05 9.39
CA SER A 34 -5.80 -3.84 8.59
C SER A 34 -6.89 -2.79 8.82
N GLU A 35 -8.09 -3.25 9.17
CA GLU A 35 -9.23 -2.40 9.53
C GLU A 35 -9.87 -2.93 10.82
N ASN A 36 -9.84 -2.11 11.87
CA ASN A 36 -10.56 -2.34 13.12
C ASN A 36 -10.87 -0.99 13.81
N PRO A 37 -11.81 -0.20 13.26
CA PRO A 37 -12.07 1.17 13.69
C PRO A 37 -12.55 1.28 15.15
N GLU A 38 -13.07 0.20 15.73
CA GLU A 38 -13.49 0.15 17.14
C GLU A 38 -12.29 0.13 18.11
N ALA A 39 -11.13 -0.36 17.67
CA ALA A 39 -9.93 -0.50 18.49
C ALA A 39 -8.86 0.55 18.17
N TYR A 40 -8.68 0.91 16.89
CA TYR A 40 -7.65 1.85 16.44
C TYR A 40 -7.99 2.45 15.07
N ALA A 41 -7.50 3.67 14.83
CA ALA A 41 -7.70 4.38 13.57
C ALA A 41 -6.81 3.85 12.43
N ASP A 42 -5.58 3.40 12.74
CA ASP A 42 -4.64 2.88 11.75
C ASP A 42 -3.78 1.76 12.36
N ALA A 43 -3.74 0.62 11.68
CA ALA A 43 -3.05 -0.59 12.15
C ALA A 43 -1.52 -0.44 12.20
N ALA A 44 -0.93 0.33 11.28
CA ALA A 44 0.50 0.56 11.24
C ALA A 44 0.94 1.42 12.43
N ILE A 45 0.20 2.50 12.68
CA ILE A 45 0.43 3.35 13.86
C ILE A 45 0.21 2.54 15.14
N GLN A 46 -0.85 1.74 15.24
CA GLN A 46 -1.10 0.92 16.42
C GLN A 46 0.03 -0.07 16.69
N GLY A 47 0.54 -0.77 15.66
CA GLY A 47 1.66 -1.70 15.83
C GLY A 47 2.93 -1.01 16.35
N ILE A 48 3.23 0.21 15.89
CA ILE A 48 4.34 1.02 16.44
C ILE A 48 4.10 1.35 17.91
N ARG A 49 2.87 1.75 18.28
CA ARG A 49 2.52 2.09 19.67
C ARG A 49 2.66 0.90 20.61
N ASP A 50 2.21 -0.28 20.18
CA ASP A 50 2.30 -1.51 20.95
C ASP A 50 3.76 -1.89 21.23
N LEU A 51 4.63 -1.74 20.22
CA LEU A 51 6.05 -2.04 20.34
C LEU A 51 6.81 -1.03 21.21
N LEU A 52 6.38 0.23 21.19
CA LEU A 52 6.89 1.28 22.08
C LEU A 52 6.27 1.23 23.49
N GLY A 53 5.30 0.36 23.74
CA GLY A 53 4.62 0.24 25.04
C GLY A 53 3.78 1.46 25.41
N LEU A 54 3.26 2.19 24.42
CA LEU A 54 2.51 3.43 24.65
C LEU A 54 1.07 3.13 25.08
N LYS A 55 0.59 3.83 26.12
CA LYS A 55 -0.82 3.79 26.51
C LYS A 55 -1.71 4.38 25.41
N SER A 56 -2.99 4.00 25.38
CA SER A 56 -3.96 4.59 24.44
C SER A 56 -3.99 6.12 24.55
N GLY A 57 -4.04 6.81 23.41
CA GLY A 57 -4.05 8.28 23.32
C GLY A 57 -2.72 9.01 23.59
N ALA A 58 -1.71 8.35 24.16
CA ALA A 58 -0.41 8.98 24.41
C ALA A 58 0.31 9.35 23.09
N PRO A 59 0.95 10.52 22.94
CA PRO A 59 1.68 10.83 21.71
C PRO A 59 2.91 9.92 21.55
N ILE A 60 3.30 9.63 20.30
CA ILE A 60 4.58 8.97 20.02
C ILE A 60 5.70 9.98 20.31
N PRO A 61 6.64 9.70 21.23
CA PRO A 61 7.70 10.66 21.57
C PRO A 61 8.62 10.95 20.38
N SER A 62 8.95 12.22 20.17
CA SER A 62 9.90 12.64 19.14
C SER A 62 11.30 12.07 19.42
N GLY A 63 11.97 11.58 18.38
CA GLY A 63 13.36 11.12 18.46
C GLY A 63 13.56 9.65 18.83
N LEU A 64 12.49 8.90 19.17
CA LEU A 64 12.56 7.45 19.39
C LEU A 64 12.57 6.62 18.12
N ILE A 65 12.14 7.20 16.99
CA ILE A 65 12.03 6.50 15.72
C ILE A 65 13.19 6.93 14.80
N GLY A 66 13.84 5.94 14.19
CA GLY A 66 14.84 6.07 13.14
C GLY A 66 14.17 6.03 11.78
N ASP A 67 14.16 4.85 11.17
CA ASP A 67 13.55 4.62 9.86
C ASP A 67 12.16 3.99 9.98
N ILE A 68 11.26 4.41 9.09
CA ILE A 68 10.01 3.69 8.81
C ILE A 68 9.97 3.36 7.33
N LYS A 69 9.79 2.09 7.01
CA LYS A 69 9.57 1.61 5.64
C LYS A 69 8.21 0.95 5.59
N MET A 70 7.35 1.43 4.70
CA MET A 70 5.99 0.91 4.54
C MET A 70 5.76 0.47 3.10
N GLY A 71 5.44 -0.81 2.94
CA GLY A 71 4.81 -1.37 1.75
C GLY A 71 3.31 -1.49 1.98
N THR A 72 2.53 -1.37 0.92
CA THR A 72 1.10 -1.64 0.99
C THR A 72 0.58 -2.21 -0.32
N THR A 73 -0.42 -3.08 -0.22
CA THR A 73 -1.15 -3.63 -1.36
C THR A 73 -2.44 -2.86 -1.69
N VAL A 74 -2.77 -1.81 -0.93
CA VAL A 74 -4.02 -1.05 -1.08
C VAL A 74 -4.17 -0.50 -2.51
N ALA A 75 -3.13 0.12 -3.06
CA ALA A 75 -3.18 0.70 -4.41
C ALA A 75 -3.37 -0.38 -5.50
N THR A 76 -2.68 -1.51 -5.38
CA THR A 76 -2.80 -2.62 -6.33
C THR A 76 -4.18 -3.25 -6.27
N ASN A 77 -4.72 -3.46 -5.06
CA ASN A 77 -6.07 -4.00 -4.90
C ASN A 77 -7.13 -3.02 -5.40
N ALA A 78 -6.97 -1.73 -5.13
CA ALA A 78 -7.85 -0.69 -5.69
C ALA A 78 -7.87 -0.73 -7.22
N LEU A 79 -6.72 -0.93 -7.88
CA LEU A 79 -6.64 -1.09 -9.32
C LEU A 79 -7.32 -2.37 -9.82
N LEU A 80 -7.06 -3.52 -9.18
CA LEU A 80 -7.63 -4.81 -9.57
C LEU A 80 -9.15 -4.87 -9.37
N GLU A 81 -9.64 -4.28 -8.28
CA GLU A 81 -11.06 -4.21 -7.93
C GLU A 81 -11.79 -3.03 -8.58
N ARG A 82 -11.09 -2.22 -9.38
CA ARG A 82 -11.61 -0.97 -9.99
C ARG A 82 -12.23 0.00 -8.98
N LYS A 83 -11.68 0.04 -7.76
CA LYS A 83 -12.09 0.95 -6.68
C LYS A 83 -11.21 2.21 -6.71
N GLY A 84 -11.46 3.08 -7.68
CA GLY A 84 -10.80 4.38 -7.79
C GLY A 84 -11.78 5.48 -8.18
N ASP A 85 -11.31 6.72 -8.14
CA ASP A 85 -12.11 7.85 -8.58
C ASP A 85 -12.18 7.94 -10.11
N ARG A 86 -13.24 8.56 -10.64
CA ARG A 86 -13.38 8.82 -12.08
C ARG A 86 -12.30 9.81 -12.53
N VAL A 87 -11.62 9.48 -13.63
CA VAL A 87 -10.53 10.28 -14.20
C VAL A 87 -10.80 10.65 -15.65
N LEU A 88 -10.19 11.76 -16.10
CA LEU A 88 -10.21 12.23 -17.49
C LEU A 88 -8.85 12.01 -18.15
N LEU A 89 -8.84 11.55 -19.40
CA LEU A 89 -7.64 11.48 -20.23
C LEU A 89 -7.55 12.71 -21.14
N LEU A 90 -6.54 13.55 -20.91
CA LEU A 90 -6.17 14.62 -21.84
C LEU A 90 -4.99 14.14 -22.70
N ILE A 91 -5.18 14.10 -24.02
CA ILE A 91 -4.20 13.56 -24.96
C ILE A 91 -4.15 14.40 -26.25
N THR A 92 -3.03 14.34 -26.94
CA THR A 92 -2.81 15.03 -28.22
C THR A 92 -3.88 14.67 -29.23
N ARG A 93 -4.38 15.67 -29.97
CA ARG A 93 -5.32 15.46 -31.08
C ARG A 93 -4.78 14.41 -32.05
N GLY A 94 -5.59 13.43 -32.39
CA GLY A 94 -5.20 12.29 -33.24
C GLY A 94 -4.73 11.05 -32.47
N PHE A 95 -4.48 11.14 -31.16
CA PHE A 95 -3.95 10.02 -30.34
C PHE A 95 -4.98 9.42 -29.37
N ARG A 96 -6.28 9.66 -29.58
CA ARG A 96 -7.36 9.20 -28.69
C ARG A 96 -7.27 7.71 -28.34
N ASP A 97 -6.91 6.86 -29.30
CA ASP A 97 -6.89 5.40 -29.13
C ASP A 97 -5.55 4.84 -28.61
N ALA A 98 -4.58 5.70 -28.23
CA ALA A 98 -3.26 5.25 -27.80
C ALA A 98 -3.30 4.25 -26.65
N LEU A 99 -4.13 4.47 -25.62
CA LEU A 99 -4.29 3.53 -24.49
C LEU A 99 -4.99 2.22 -24.89
N ARG A 100 -5.78 2.22 -25.97
CA ARG A 100 -6.46 1.00 -26.45
C ARG A 100 -5.51 0.15 -27.29
N ILE A 101 -4.69 0.80 -28.12
CA ILE A 101 -3.66 0.16 -28.94
C ILE A 101 -2.52 -0.38 -28.05
N ALA A 102 -2.20 0.35 -26.98
CA ALA A 102 -1.11 0.04 -26.06
C ALA A 102 0.19 -0.22 -26.82
N TYR A 103 0.89 -1.31 -26.50
CA TYR A 103 2.19 -1.66 -27.09
C TYR A 103 2.09 -2.69 -28.23
N GLN A 104 0.87 -3.03 -28.68
CA GLN A 104 0.61 -4.10 -29.65
C GLN A 104 1.23 -5.47 -29.26
N ALA A 105 1.51 -5.67 -27.97
CA ALA A 105 2.05 -6.92 -27.47
C ALA A 105 1.04 -8.06 -27.66
N ARG A 106 1.46 -9.13 -28.32
CA ARG A 106 0.66 -10.33 -28.55
C ARG A 106 1.18 -11.49 -27.70
N ALA A 107 0.61 -11.66 -26.51
CA ALA A 107 0.94 -12.78 -25.63
C ALA A 107 0.66 -14.13 -26.31
N ASP A 108 -0.42 -14.21 -27.09
CA ASP A 108 -0.70 -15.31 -28.02
C ASP A 108 -0.65 -14.79 -29.46
N ILE A 109 0.43 -15.13 -30.17
CA ILE A 109 0.71 -14.65 -31.53
C ILE A 109 -0.18 -15.29 -32.61
N PHE A 110 -0.89 -16.38 -32.31
CA PHE A 110 -1.75 -17.08 -33.27
C PHE A 110 -3.25 -16.96 -32.95
N ALA A 111 -3.63 -16.45 -31.78
CA ALA A 111 -5.00 -16.12 -31.46
C ALA A 111 -5.68 -15.29 -32.57
N LYS A 112 -6.80 -15.78 -33.10
CA LYS A 112 -7.60 -15.07 -34.12
C LYS A 112 -8.47 -13.98 -33.51
N GLN A 113 -8.83 -14.14 -32.24
CA GLN A 113 -9.58 -13.18 -31.45
C GLN A 113 -8.69 -12.62 -30.34
N ILE A 114 -8.42 -11.32 -30.38
CA ILE A 114 -7.63 -10.62 -29.36
C ILE A 114 -8.59 -10.03 -28.34
N ILE A 115 -8.49 -10.47 -27.10
CA ILE A 115 -9.25 -9.93 -25.96
C ILE A 115 -8.38 -8.86 -25.31
N LEU A 116 -8.82 -7.60 -25.39
CA LEU A 116 -8.13 -6.48 -24.75
C LEU A 116 -8.67 -6.30 -23.32
N PRO A 117 -7.82 -5.88 -22.36
CA PRO A 117 -8.29 -5.43 -21.06
C PRO A 117 -9.26 -4.25 -21.21
N GLU A 118 -10.27 -4.20 -20.35
CA GLU A 118 -11.17 -3.06 -20.28
C GLU A 118 -10.41 -1.80 -19.82
N GLN A 119 -10.69 -0.65 -20.44
CA GLN A 119 -10.02 0.61 -20.11
C GLN A 119 -10.47 1.14 -18.74
N LEU A 120 -9.60 1.90 -18.06
CA LEU A 120 -9.92 2.54 -16.79
C LEU A 120 -10.78 3.79 -16.96
N SER A 121 -10.60 4.53 -18.05
CA SER A 121 -11.42 5.69 -18.39
C SER A 121 -12.66 5.28 -19.17
N GLU A 122 -13.79 5.87 -18.82
CA GLU A 122 -14.99 5.89 -19.65
C GLU A 122 -14.75 6.75 -20.91
N ARG A 123 -15.54 6.52 -21.97
CA ARG A 123 -15.45 7.27 -23.23
C ARG A 123 -16.21 8.59 -23.20
#